data_AF-A0A382EKP7-F1
#
_entry.id   AF-A0A382EKP7-F1
#
_cell.length_a   1.000
_cell.length_b   1.000
_cell.length_c   1.000
_cell.angle_alpha   90.00
_cell.angle_beta   90.00
_cell.angle_gamma   90.00
#
_symmetry.space_group_name_H-M   'P 1'
#
loop_
_entity.id
_entity.type
_entity.pdbx_description
1 polymer ?
#
loop_
_entity_poly.entity_id
_entity_poly.type
_entity_poly.pdbx_seq_one_letter_code
_entity_poly.pdbx_strand_id
1 'polypeptide(L)'
;MQEIYFRKGFGLKSRVQPVIDAEYHSALVQSIRGHGHRQVIGDVTVRLAAKFGFCYGVDRAIDYAYETRHKFPDRTIRLVGEIIHNPHVNQRIRDMGMKFIQPGADGIFDFSDLTEEDVVILPAFGVTLHDLSALRDIGCILVDTTCGSVLLVWKRVESYARDGFTAVIHGKHYHEESRATASQVSKHVGGRYIIVKDMDEADLLCNYIAGRDKQLSRKK
;
A
#
# COMPACT_ATOMS: atom_id res chain seq x y z
N MET A 1 27.59 -0.57 9.37
CA MET A 1 26.41 0.23 8.97
C MET A 1 25.19 -0.38 9.63
N GLN A 2 24.39 0.40 10.35
CA GLN A 2 23.10 -0.09 10.86
C GLN A 2 22.15 -0.33 9.69
N GLU A 3 21.30 -1.36 9.77
CA GLU A 3 20.24 -1.61 8.78
C GLU A 3 19.25 -0.44 8.86
N ILE A 4 19.12 0.36 7.80
CA ILE A 4 18.21 1.53 7.72
C ILE A 4 16.94 1.26 6.92
N TYR A 5 16.78 0.06 6.34
CA TYR A 5 15.60 -0.31 5.55
C TYR A 5 14.96 -1.58 6.11
N PHE A 6 13.79 -1.43 6.71
CA PHE A 6 13.06 -2.50 7.39
C PHE A 6 11.79 -2.85 6.62
N ARG A 7 11.67 -4.11 6.19
CA ARG A 7 10.42 -4.69 5.65
C ARG A 7 9.79 -5.72 6.61
N LYS A 8 10.07 -5.54 7.89
CA LYS A 8 9.65 -6.42 8.98
C LYS A 8 9.37 -5.56 10.21
N GLY A 9 8.51 -6.08 11.09
CA GLY A 9 8.25 -5.48 12.39
C GLY A 9 9.48 -5.54 13.28
N PHE A 10 9.41 -4.86 14.41
CA PHE A 10 10.51 -4.72 15.36
C PHE A 10 10.47 -5.74 16.51
N GLY A 11 9.55 -6.71 16.45
CA GLY A 11 9.36 -7.72 17.50
C GLY A 11 8.64 -7.15 18.72
N LEU A 12 7.94 -6.02 18.56
CA LEU A 12 7.26 -5.30 19.63
C LEU A 12 5.74 -5.54 19.63
N LYS A 13 5.26 -6.49 18.82
CA LYS A 13 3.84 -6.81 18.68
C LYS A 13 3.12 -6.98 20.03
N SER A 14 3.68 -7.74 20.97
CA SER A 14 3.06 -7.94 22.29
C SER A 14 2.92 -6.66 23.12
N ARG A 15 3.75 -5.64 22.85
CA ARG A 15 3.68 -4.33 23.52
C ARG A 15 2.58 -3.44 22.94
N VAL A 16 2.31 -3.56 21.63
CA VAL A 16 1.36 -2.68 20.92
C VAL A 16 -0.03 -3.31 20.76
N GLN A 17 -0.12 -4.64 20.77
CA GLN A 17 -1.38 -5.36 20.55
C GLN A 17 -2.52 -4.92 21.49
N PRO A 18 -2.31 -4.68 22.80
CA PRO A 18 -3.41 -4.24 23.67
C PRO A 18 -4.03 -2.90 23.23
N VAL A 19 -3.22 -1.99 22.67
CA VAL A 19 -3.69 -0.68 22.18
C VAL A 19 -4.49 -0.88 20.89
N ILE A 20 -3.95 -1.67 19.94
CA ILE A 20 -4.61 -2.00 18.68
C ILE A 20 -5.95 -2.70 18.95
N ASP A 21 -5.99 -3.63 19.91
CA ASP A 21 -7.19 -4.38 20.25
C ASP A 21 -8.28 -3.46 20.81
N ALA A 22 -7.92 -2.55 21.71
CA ALA A 22 -8.85 -1.58 22.27
C ALA A 22 -9.45 -0.64 21.21
N GLU A 23 -8.72 -0.37 20.13
CA GLU A 23 -9.14 0.58 19.08
C GLU A 23 -9.94 -0.06 17.95
N TYR A 24 -9.62 -1.30 17.57
CA TYR A 24 -10.16 -1.94 16.36
C TYR A 24 -11.00 -3.19 16.62
N HIS A 25 -11.05 -3.71 17.85
CA HIS A 25 -11.92 -4.84 18.19
C HIS A 25 -13.23 -4.39 18.87
N SER A 26 -14.32 -5.05 18.50
CA SER A 26 -15.66 -4.80 19.06
C SER A 26 -16.24 -6.07 19.67
N ALA A 27 -16.56 -6.01 20.97
CA ALA A 27 -17.21 -7.11 21.68
C ALA A 27 -18.57 -7.48 21.07
N LEU A 28 -19.32 -6.48 20.56
CA LEU A 28 -20.59 -6.71 19.86
C LEU A 28 -20.36 -7.53 18.58
N VAL A 29 -19.36 -7.16 17.78
CA VAL A 29 -19.02 -7.90 16.55
C VAL A 29 -18.62 -9.34 16.89
N GLN A 30 -17.80 -9.54 17.93
CA GLN A 30 -17.41 -10.88 18.36
C GLN A 30 -18.61 -11.71 18.84
N SER A 31 -19.54 -11.09 19.57
CA SER A 31 -20.79 -11.74 19.98
C SER A 31 -21.62 -12.19 18.78
N ILE A 32 -21.84 -11.32 17.77
CA ILE A 32 -22.62 -11.71 16.58
C ILE A 32 -21.93 -12.83 15.79
N ARG A 33 -20.60 -12.82 15.71
CA ARG A 33 -19.82 -13.91 15.07
C ARG A 33 -20.00 -15.23 15.82
N GLY A 34 -19.96 -15.20 17.15
CA GLY A 34 -20.21 -16.36 18.02
C GLY A 34 -21.60 -16.98 17.81
N HIS A 35 -22.59 -16.18 17.42
CA HIS A 35 -23.96 -16.63 17.11
C HIS A 35 -24.16 -16.97 15.63
N GLY A 36 -23.11 -17.37 14.91
CA GLY A 36 -23.22 -17.79 13.51
C GLY A 36 -23.44 -16.61 12.55
N HIS A 37 -22.86 -15.45 12.84
CA HIS A 37 -22.94 -14.23 12.02
C HIS A 37 -24.37 -13.68 11.88
N ARG A 38 -25.26 -14.02 12.80
CA ARG A 38 -26.66 -13.54 12.80
C ARG A 38 -27.10 -13.27 14.23
N GLN A 39 -27.73 -12.12 14.44
CA GLN A 39 -28.34 -11.76 15.71
C GLN A 39 -29.73 -11.17 15.48
N VAL A 40 -30.70 -11.56 16.30
CA VAL A 40 -32.06 -11.00 16.29
C VAL A 40 -32.22 -10.12 17.53
N ILE A 41 -32.69 -8.89 17.35
CA ILE A 41 -32.90 -7.89 18.40
C ILE A 41 -34.32 -7.33 18.19
N GLY A 42 -35.27 -7.80 19.00
CA GLY A 42 -36.70 -7.55 18.75
C GLY A 42 -37.09 -8.02 17.35
N ASP A 43 -37.67 -7.13 16.56
CA ASP A 43 -38.09 -7.40 15.18
C ASP A 43 -36.97 -7.17 14.15
N VAL A 44 -35.75 -6.81 14.58
CA VAL A 44 -34.61 -6.55 13.70
C VAL A 44 -33.68 -7.75 13.63
N THR A 45 -33.29 -8.15 12.41
CA THR A 45 -32.25 -9.16 12.20
C THR A 45 -30.98 -8.51 11.64
N VAL A 46 -29.88 -8.61 12.39
CA VAL A 46 -28.54 -8.22 11.95
C VAL A 46 -27.82 -9.45 11.40
N ARG A 47 -27.21 -9.33 10.22
CA ARG A 47 -26.39 -10.38 9.60
C ARG A 47 -25.01 -9.81 9.25
N LEU A 48 -23.96 -10.49 9.70
CA LEU A 48 -22.59 -10.14 9.33
C LEU A 48 -22.13 -11.01 8.16
N ALA A 49 -21.31 -10.44 7.29
CA ALA A 49 -20.60 -11.24 6.29
C ALA A 49 -19.67 -12.24 6.99
N ALA A 50 -19.42 -13.39 6.36
CA ALA A 50 -18.50 -14.39 6.91
C ALA A 50 -17.04 -13.90 6.94
N LYS A 51 -16.70 -12.95 6.05
CA LYS A 51 -15.38 -12.32 5.93
C LYS A 51 -15.59 -10.81 5.74
N PHE A 52 -15.06 -10.01 6.65
CA PHE A 52 -15.07 -8.55 6.61
C PHE A 52 -13.99 -8.02 7.56
N GLY A 53 -13.67 -6.73 7.47
CA GLY A 53 -12.66 -6.08 8.31
C GLY A 53 -11.27 -6.11 7.68
N PHE A 54 -10.25 -6.02 8.53
CA PHE A 54 -8.86 -5.97 8.08
C PHE A 54 -8.39 -7.30 7.48
N CYS A 55 -7.62 -7.19 6.41
CA CYS A 55 -6.87 -8.31 5.88
C CYS A 55 -5.49 -8.35 6.53
N TYR A 56 -4.79 -9.48 6.41
CA TYR A 56 -3.44 -9.65 6.95
C TYR A 56 -2.44 -8.55 6.55
N GLY A 57 -2.57 -8.02 5.33
CA GLY A 57 -1.72 -6.91 4.86
C GLY A 57 -1.97 -5.62 5.64
N VAL A 58 -3.24 -5.33 5.91
CA VAL A 58 -3.66 -4.15 6.70
C VAL A 58 -3.23 -4.32 8.15
N ASP A 59 -3.48 -5.48 8.77
CA ASP A 59 -3.07 -5.75 10.15
C ASP A 59 -1.56 -5.53 10.33
N ARG A 60 -0.75 -6.04 9.40
CA ARG A 60 0.70 -5.84 9.42
C ARG A 60 1.11 -4.39 9.29
N ALA A 61 0.48 -3.63 8.41
CA ALA A 61 0.82 -2.22 8.21
C ALA A 61 0.53 -1.40 9.47
N ILE A 62 -0.59 -1.70 10.13
CA ILE A 62 -0.96 -1.10 11.42
C ILE A 62 0.03 -1.54 12.50
N ASP A 63 0.30 -2.84 12.65
CA ASP A 63 1.30 -3.35 13.60
C ASP A 63 2.63 -2.61 13.44
N TYR A 64 3.11 -2.46 12.20
CA TYR A 64 4.41 -1.85 11.93
C TYR A 64 4.42 -0.37 12.26
N ALA A 65 3.33 0.36 11.99
CA ALA A 65 3.22 1.75 12.39
C ALA A 65 3.30 1.90 13.92
N TYR A 66 2.52 1.12 14.68
CA TYR A 66 2.52 1.20 16.15
C TYR A 66 3.88 0.77 16.73
N GLU A 67 4.47 -0.30 16.21
CA GLU A 67 5.82 -0.73 16.59
C GLU A 67 6.87 0.34 16.26
N THR A 68 6.72 1.07 15.16
CA THR A 68 7.63 2.18 14.78
C THR A 68 7.54 3.32 15.78
N ARG A 69 6.33 3.74 16.17
CA ARG A 69 6.16 4.77 17.22
C ARG A 69 6.78 4.35 18.54
N HIS A 70 6.59 3.09 18.93
CA HIS A 70 7.14 2.56 20.17
C HIS A 70 8.66 2.46 20.15
N LYS A 71 9.23 2.03 19.02
CA LYS A 71 10.68 1.85 18.86
C LYS A 71 11.44 3.18 18.82
N PHE A 72 10.86 4.19 18.21
CA PHE A 72 11.51 5.48 17.99
C PHE A 72 10.75 6.61 18.69
N PRO A 73 10.56 6.58 20.02
CA PRO A 73 9.66 7.47 20.75
C PRO A 73 10.05 8.96 20.63
N ASP A 74 11.33 9.27 20.42
CA ASP A 74 11.82 10.65 20.34
C ASP A 74 12.08 11.14 18.91
N ARG A 75 11.82 10.29 17.90
CA ARG A 75 12.05 10.65 16.49
C ARG A 75 10.82 11.21 15.82
N THR A 76 11.04 12.09 14.84
CA THR A 76 10.03 12.48 13.87
C THR A 76 9.71 11.28 12.98
N ILE A 77 8.44 10.88 12.98
CA ILE A 77 7.94 9.81 12.12
C ILE A 77 7.06 10.44 11.04
N ARG A 78 7.41 10.13 9.80
CA ARG A 78 6.73 10.58 8.59
C ARG A 78 6.08 9.38 7.91
N LEU A 79 4.94 9.57 7.29
CA LEU A 79 4.25 8.53 6.53
C LEU A 79 4.01 9.03 5.11
N VAL A 80 4.42 8.28 4.09
CA VAL A 80 4.19 8.65 2.69
C VAL A 80 2.74 8.35 2.30
N GLY A 81 1.98 9.37 1.90
CA GLY A 81 0.56 9.23 1.57
C GLY A 81 -0.25 8.79 2.79
N GLU A 82 -1.11 7.79 2.63
CA GLU A 82 -1.90 7.18 3.71
C GLU A 82 -1.40 5.76 4.03
N ILE A 83 -1.52 5.27 5.28
CA ILE A 83 -1.10 3.88 5.57
C ILE A 83 -1.92 2.87 4.76
N ILE A 84 -3.23 3.16 4.68
CA ILE A 84 -4.32 2.47 3.98
C ILE A 84 -5.41 3.51 3.71
N HIS A 85 -6.30 3.26 2.74
CA HIS A 85 -7.46 4.13 2.48
C HIS A 85 -8.58 3.98 3.53
N ASN A 86 -8.27 4.33 4.78
CA ASN A 86 -9.21 4.36 5.88
C ASN A 86 -8.97 5.62 6.74
N PRO A 87 -9.88 6.62 6.69
CA PRO A 87 -9.68 7.89 7.37
C PRO A 87 -9.59 7.75 8.89
N HIS A 88 -10.29 6.79 9.50
CA HIS A 88 -10.23 6.55 10.94
C HIS A 88 -8.85 6.01 11.35
N VAL A 89 -8.31 5.04 10.62
CA VAL A 89 -6.95 4.52 10.88
C VAL A 89 -5.90 5.61 10.68
N ASN A 90 -5.98 6.38 9.58
CA ASN A 90 -5.06 7.49 9.35
C ASN A 90 -5.16 8.57 10.43
N GLN A 91 -6.35 8.82 10.97
CA GLN A 91 -6.51 9.75 12.09
C GLN A 91 -5.82 9.24 13.36
N ARG A 92 -5.98 7.96 13.70
CA ARG A 92 -5.28 7.37 14.86
C ARG A 92 -3.76 7.46 14.73
N ILE A 93 -3.23 7.25 13.53
CA ILE A 93 -1.80 7.42 13.25
C ILE A 93 -1.35 8.89 13.45
N ARG A 94 -2.17 9.87 13.06
CA ARG A 94 -1.91 11.29 13.34
C ARG A 94 -1.95 11.58 14.84
N ASP A 95 -2.92 11.02 15.55
CA ASP A 95 -3.08 11.22 17.00
C ASP A 95 -1.89 10.65 17.79
N MET A 96 -1.19 9.64 17.24
CA MET A 96 0.10 9.14 17.74
C MET A 96 1.30 10.05 17.41
N GLY A 97 1.08 11.25 16.85
CA GLY A 97 2.11 12.23 16.54
C GLY A 97 2.88 11.98 15.24
N MET A 98 2.42 11.07 14.37
CA MET A 98 3.04 10.87 13.05
C MET A 98 2.53 11.90 12.05
N LYS A 99 3.43 12.39 11.19
CA LYS A 99 3.12 13.38 10.14
C LYS A 99 3.01 12.71 8.79
N PHE A 100 2.10 13.19 7.95
CA PHE A 100 1.84 12.62 6.62
C PHE A 100 2.54 13.48 5.57
N ILE A 101 3.23 12.86 4.63
CA ILE A 101 3.77 13.49 3.43
C ILE A 101 2.70 13.32 2.35
N GLN A 102 2.02 14.41 2.03
CA GLN A 102 0.97 14.42 1.01
C GLN A 102 1.60 14.60 -0.38
N PRO A 103 1.04 13.96 -1.41
CA PRO A 103 1.47 14.23 -2.78
C PRO A 103 0.96 15.62 -3.22
N GLY A 104 1.68 16.24 -4.15
CA GLY A 104 1.21 17.40 -4.89
C GLY A 104 0.02 17.08 -5.81
N ALA A 105 -0.53 18.10 -6.45
CA ALA A 105 -1.66 17.95 -7.39
C ALA A 105 -1.35 17.05 -8.60
N ASP A 106 -0.06 16.91 -8.94
CA ASP A 106 0.49 16.03 -9.96
C ASP A 106 0.73 14.59 -9.47
N GLY A 107 0.47 14.30 -8.19
CA GLY A 107 0.70 13.01 -7.58
C GLY A 107 2.17 12.74 -7.24
N ILE A 108 3.04 13.76 -7.22
CA ILE A 108 4.46 13.65 -6.87
C ILE A 108 4.64 14.01 -5.39
N PHE A 109 5.43 13.22 -4.67
CA PHE A 109 5.78 13.51 -3.29
C PHE A 109 7.00 14.42 -3.21
N ASP A 110 6.96 15.41 -2.32
CA ASP A 110 8.11 16.21 -1.96
C ASP A 110 8.76 15.67 -0.68
N PHE A 111 10.04 15.34 -0.79
CA PHE A 111 10.86 14.79 0.29
C PHE A 111 11.93 15.77 0.78
N SER A 112 11.94 17.02 0.30
CA SER A 112 12.97 18.03 0.60
C SER A 112 13.08 18.36 2.09
N ASP A 113 11.98 18.29 2.83
CA ASP A 113 11.92 18.53 4.28
C ASP A 113 12.35 17.31 5.13
N LEU A 114 12.87 16.24 4.52
CA LEU A 114 13.35 15.05 5.24
C LEU A 114 14.86 15.11 5.49
N THR A 115 15.26 14.48 6.59
CA THR A 115 16.66 14.35 7.02
C THR A 115 17.00 12.89 7.33
N GLU A 116 18.27 12.55 7.44
CA GLU A 116 18.72 11.21 7.88
C GLU A 116 18.21 10.84 9.28
N GLU A 117 17.85 11.86 10.06
CA GLU A 117 17.27 11.76 11.39
C GLU A 117 15.74 11.51 11.38
N ASP A 118 15.12 11.31 10.22
CA ASP A 118 13.71 10.94 10.15
C ASP A 118 13.50 9.42 10.08
N VAL A 119 12.32 8.97 10.54
CA VAL A 119 11.81 7.63 10.27
C VAL A 119 10.62 7.75 9.33
N VAL A 120 10.71 7.15 8.14
CA VAL A 120 9.68 7.21 7.11
C VAL A 120 9.01 5.85 6.95
N ILE A 121 7.69 5.82 7.12
CA ILE A 121 6.85 4.66 6.89
C ILE A 121 6.32 4.71 5.44
N LEU A 122 6.55 3.62 4.70
CA LEU A 122 5.97 3.41 3.37
C LEU A 122 4.64 2.67 3.54
N PRO A 123 3.60 3.03 2.76
CA PRO A 123 2.24 2.53 2.94
C PRO A 123 2.05 1.07 2.48
N ALA A 124 0.90 0.48 2.82
CA ALA A 124 0.64 -0.94 2.56
C ALA A 124 0.57 -1.30 1.06
N PHE A 125 0.26 -0.32 0.21
CA PHE A 125 0.25 -0.45 -1.25
C PHE A 125 1.62 -0.12 -1.91
N GLY A 126 2.59 0.31 -1.11
CA GLY A 126 3.96 0.63 -1.52
C GLY A 126 4.12 1.99 -2.20
N VAL A 127 5.35 2.28 -2.61
CA VAL A 127 5.75 3.52 -3.32
C VAL A 127 6.43 3.19 -4.64
N THR A 128 6.56 4.18 -5.51
CA THR A 128 7.27 3.99 -6.79
C THR A 128 8.78 3.78 -6.56
N LEU A 129 9.48 3.19 -7.54
CA LEU A 129 10.95 3.09 -7.48
C LEU A 129 11.64 4.45 -7.39
N HIS A 130 11.07 5.48 -8.04
CA HIS A 130 11.58 6.84 -7.97
C HIS A 130 11.54 7.35 -6.53
N ASP A 131 10.38 7.24 -5.88
CA ASP A 131 10.20 7.73 -4.51
C ASP A 131 11.04 6.91 -3.51
N LEU A 132 11.13 5.59 -3.71
CA LEU A 132 11.99 4.74 -2.90
C LEU A 132 13.48 5.10 -3.05
N SER A 133 13.92 5.46 -4.26
CA SER A 133 15.30 5.91 -4.50
C SER A 133 15.56 7.22 -3.79
N ALA A 134 14.71 8.22 -3.99
CA ALA A 134 14.84 9.54 -3.34
C ALA A 134 14.93 9.42 -1.81
N LEU A 135 14.08 8.59 -1.21
CA LEU A 135 14.08 8.32 0.23
C LEU A 135 15.35 7.61 0.71
N ARG A 136 15.92 6.70 -0.11
CA ARG A 136 17.19 6.03 0.20
C ARG A 136 18.38 6.98 0.09
N ASP A 137 18.36 7.88 -0.88
CA ASP A 137 19.43 8.87 -1.10
C ASP A 137 19.50 9.88 0.05
N ILE A 138 18.36 10.17 0.71
CA ILE A 138 18.31 10.96 1.95
C ILE A 138 18.98 10.23 3.14
N GLY A 139 19.01 8.90 3.15
CA GLY A 139 19.62 8.11 4.23
C GLY A 139 18.77 7.94 5.49
N CYS A 140 17.50 8.36 5.46
CA CYS A 140 16.57 8.20 6.58
C CYS A 140 16.22 6.73 6.87
N ILE A 141 15.67 6.46 8.06
CA ILE A 141 15.21 5.11 8.40
C ILE A 141 13.90 4.84 7.68
N LEU A 142 13.84 3.76 6.91
CA LEU A 142 12.68 3.38 6.13
C LEU A 142 11.99 2.15 6.73
N VAL A 143 10.69 2.24 6.99
CA VAL A 143 9.83 1.13 7.42
C VAL A 143 8.81 0.84 6.32
N ASP A 144 9.07 -0.20 5.54
CA ASP A 144 8.26 -0.62 4.40
C ASP A 144 7.14 -1.56 4.84
N THR A 145 5.91 -1.04 4.85
CA THR A 145 4.72 -1.82 5.20
C THR A 145 4.02 -2.47 4.00
N THR A 146 4.62 -2.42 2.81
CA THR A 146 4.05 -2.97 1.58
C THR A 146 3.58 -4.41 1.80
N CYS A 147 2.32 -4.68 1.47
CA CYS A 147 1.69 -5.97 1.67
C CYS A 147 2.42 -7.06 0.88
N GLY A 148 2.60 -8.24 1.49
CA GLY A 148 3.23 -9.39 0.82
C GLY A 148 2.55 -9.77 -0.50
N SER A 149 1.22 -9.63 -0.59
CA SER A 149 0.49 -9.86 -1.85
C SER A 149 0.86 -8.87 -2.94
N VAL A 150 1.07 -7.59 -2.61
CA VAL A 150 1.52 -6.55 -3.55
C VAL A 150 2.95 -6.85 -4.03
N LEU A 151 3.84 -7.26 -3.12
CA LEU A 151 5.21 -7.66 -3.46
C LEU A 151 5.26 -8.85 -4.44
N LEU A 152 4.31 -9.78 -4.36
CA LEU A 152 4.19 -10.88 -5.32
C LEU A 152 3.83 -10.37 -6.73
N VAL A 153 2.95 -9.37 -6.82
CA VAL A 153 2.62 -8.72 -8.11
C VAL A 153 3.84 -7.98 -8.66
N TRP A 154 4.56 -7.24 -7.82
CA TRP A 154 5.81 -6.55 -8.19
C TRP A 154 6.84 -7.51 -8.78
N LYS A 155 7.04 -8.67 -8.13
CA LYS A 155 7.95 -9.71 -8.62
C LYS A 155 7.54 -10.25 -10.00
N ARG A 156 6.24 -10.39 -10.27
CA ARG A 156 5.74 -10.85 -11.58
C ARG A 156 6.01 -9.83 -12.67
N VAL A 157 5.65 -8.57 -12.47
CA VAL A 157 5.86 -7.53 -13.49
C VAL A 157 7.34 -7.26 -13.74
N GLU A 158 8.19 -7.33 -12.70
CA GLU A 158 9.64 -7.28 -12.83
C GLU A 158 10.16 -8.45 -13.68
N SER A 159 9.69 -9.68 -13.43
CA SER A 159 10.11 -10.84 -14.23
C SER A 159 9.73 -10.73 -15.70
N TYR A 160 8.56 -10.16 -16.02
CA TYR A 160 8.17 -9.91 -17.40
C TYR A 160 9.09 -8.90 -18.08
N ALA A 161 9.46 -7.83 -17.38
CA ALA A 161 10.40 -6.83 -17.90
C ALA A 161 11.79 -7.45 -18.15
N ARG A 162 12.30 -8.25 -17.20
CA ARG A 162 13.56 -9.00 -17.35
C ARG A 162 13.56 -9.90 -18.57
N ASP A 163 12.45 -10.59 -18.81
CA ASP A 163 12.31 -11.56 -19.89
C ASP A 163 11.92 -10.91 -21.23
N GLY A 164 11.87 -9.57 -21.29
CA GLY A 164 11.63 -8.79 -22.51
C GLY A 164 10.15 -8.61 -22.88
N PHE A 165 9.22 -9.06 -22.04
CA PHE A 165 7.78 -8.92 -22.24
C PHE A 165 7.27 -7.53 -21.81
N THR A 166 6.11 -7.15 -22.34
CA THR A 166 5.34 -6.00 -21.85
C THR A 166 4.35 -6.48 -20.78
N ALA A 167 4.39 -5.92 -19.58
CA ALA A 167 3.41 -6.21 -18.54
C ALA A 167 2.07 -5.51 -18.82
N VAL A 168 0.98 -6.26 -18.90
CA VAL A 168 -0.38 -5.70 -18.91
C VAL A 168 -0.92 -5.74 -17.49
N ILE A 169 -1.22 -4.57 -16.92
CA ILE A 169 -1.67 -4.40 -15.54
C ILE A 169 -3.12 -3.95 -15.56
N HIS A 170 -4.03 -4.75 -15.00
CA HIS A 170 -5.41 -4.30 -14.81
C HIS A 170 -5.52 -3.47 -13.53
N GLY A 171 -5.89 -2.20 -13.65
CA GLY A 171 -5.95 -1.27 -12.53
C GLY A 171 -6.22 0.17 -12.96
N LYS A 172 -6.34 1.06 -11.96
CA LYS A 172 -6.50 2.50 -12.21
C LYS A 172 -5.12 3.13 -12.34
N HIS A 173 -4.79 3.70 -13.49
CA HIS A 173 -3.46 4.30 -13.74
C HIS A 173 -3.05 5.37 -12.71
N TYR A 174 -4.02 6.04 -12.09
CA TYR A 174 -3.82 7.06 -11.07
C TYR A 174 -3.73 6.51 -9.64
N HIS A 175 -4.01 5.22 -9.40
CA HIS A 175 -3.97 4.63 -8.07
C HIS A 175 -2.54 4.30 -7.66
N GLU A 176 -2.20 4.55 -6.39
CA GLU A 176 -0.84 4.44 -5.85
C GLU A 176 -0.26 3.04 -6.04
N GLU A 177 -1.02 1.99 -5.72
CA GLU A 177 -0.61 0.59 -5.94
C GLU A 177 -0.28 0.28 -7.42
N SER A 178 -1.07 0.84 -8.36
CA SER A 178 -0.86 0.62 -9.79
C SER A 178 0.40 1.34 -10.27
N ARG A 179 0.64 2.56 -9.81
CA ARG A 179 1.89 3.32 -10.10
C ARG A 179 3.11 2.62 -9.51
N ALA A 180 3.03 2.19 -8.26
CA ALA A 180 4.11 1.48 -7.57
C ALA A 180 4.45 0.16 -8.29
N THR A 181 3.43 -0.62 -8.66
CA THR A 181 3.57 -1.86 -9.45
C THR A 181 4.18 -1.59 -10.82
N ALA A 182 3.64 -0.64 -11.58
CA ALA A 182 4.14 -0.30 -12.90
C ALA A 182 5.61 0.14 -12.86
N SER A 183 6.01 0.91 -11.85
CA SER A 183 7.40 1.38 -11.73
C SER A 183 8.43 0.24 -11.63
N GLN A 184 8.03 -0.95 -11.17
CA GLN A 184 8.94 -2.10 -11.01
C GLN A 184 9.54 -2.58 -12.34
N VAL A 185 8.85 -2.36 -13.47
CA VAL A 185 9.40 -2.73 -14.78
C VAL A 185 10.65 -1.94 -15.14
N SER A 186 10.84 -0.74 -14.56
CA SER A 186 12.00 0.13 -14.81
C SER A 186 13.29 -0.38 -14.16
N LYS A 187 13.26 -1.47 -13.39
CA LYS A 187 14.48 -2.16 -12.92
C LYS A 187 15.28 -2.79 -14.06
N HIS A 188 14.63 -3.04 -15.20
CA HIS A 188 15.26 -3.64 -16.37
C HIS A 188 15.22 -2.68 -17.55
N VAL A 189 16.36 -2.53 -18.23
CA VAL A 189 16.46 -1.70 -19.42
C VAL A 189 15.49 -2.20 -20.49
N GLY A 190 14.68 -1.28 -21.03
CA GLY A 190 13.64 -1.64 -22.02
C GLY A 190 12.39 -2.29 -21.42
N GLY A 191 12.24 -2.29 -20.09
CA GLY A 191 11.01 -2.71 -19.41
C GLY A 191 9.81 -1.89 -19.89
N ARG A 192 8.71 -2.58 -20.20
CA ARG A 192 7.49 -1.98 -20.76
C ARG A 192 6.28 -2.43 -19.98
N TYR A 193 5.32 -1.53 -19.83
CA TYR A 193 4.03 -1.84 -19.24
C TYR A 193 2.91 -1.07 -19.93
N ILE A 194 1.69 -1.54 -19.73
CA ILE A 194 0.47 -0.79 -19.98
C ILE A 194 -0.52 -1.06 -18.86
N ILE A 195 -1.19 -0.01 -18.38
CA ILE A 195 -2.27 -0.14 -17.40
C ILE A 195 -3.58 -0.04 -18.15
N VAL A 196 -4.49 -0.99 -17.92
CA VAL A 196 -5.85 -1.00 -18.46
C VAL A 196 -6.83 -0.94 -17.30
N LYS A 197 -7.82 -0.06 -17.36
CA LYS A 197 -8.77 0.20 -16.26
C LYS A 197 -10.07 -0.58 -16.43
N ASP A 198 -10.57 -0.66 -17.65
CA ASP A 198 -11.89 -1.19 -17.97
C ASP A 198 -11.89 -1.96 -19.30
N MET A 199 -13.07 -2.44 -19.70
CA MET A 199 -13.24 -3.24 -20.92
C MET A 199 -12.95 -2.44 -22.19
N ASP A 200 -13.24 -1.14 -22.21
CA ASP A 200 -13.00 -0.29 -23.38
C ASP A 200 -11.49 -0.16 -23.62
N GLU A 201 -10.70 0.10 -22.58
CA GLU A 201 -9.23 0.13 -22.68
C GLU A 201 -8.64 -1.25 -23.02
N ALA A 202 -9.22 -2.34 -22.49
CA ALA A 202 -8.79 -3.69 -22.82
C ALA A 202 -9.05 -4.03 -24.30
N ASP A 203 -10.22 -3.68 -24.84
CA ASP A 203 -10.58 -3.89 -26.25
C ASP A 203 -9.66 -3.07 -27.18
N LEU A 204 -9.32 -1.84 -26.80
CA LEU A 204 -8.33 -1.03 -27.53
C LEU A 204 -6.98 -1.73 -27.61
N LEU A 205 -6.49 -2.26 -26.49
CA LEU A 205 -5.23 -3.01 -26.45
C LEU A 205 -5.31 -4.31 -27.26
N CYS A 206 -6.41 -5.08 -27.14
CA CYS A 206 -6.61 -6.31 -27.91
C CYS A 206 -6.66 -6.03 -29.42
N ASN A 207 -7.35 -4.98 -29.85
CA ASN A 207 -7.40 -4.58 -31.25
C ASN A 207 -6.01 -4.17 -31.78
N TYR A 208 -5.21 -3.48 -30.96
CA TYR A 208 -3.82 -3.15 -31.29
C TYR A 208 -2.95 -4.40 -31.44
N ILE A 209 -3.00 -5.32 -30.48
CA ILE A 209 -2.21 -6.57 -30.51
C ILE A 209 -2.61 -7.45 -31.70
N ALA A 210 -3.90 -7.52 -32.02
CA ALA A 210 -4.42 -8.35 -33.11
C ALA A 210 -4.35 -7.69 -34.50
N GLY A 211 -3.90 -6.44 -34.61
CA GLY A 211 -3.79 -5.74 -35.89
C GLY A 211 -5.14 -5.40 -36.55
N ARG A 212 -6.20 -5.15 -35.77
CA ARG A 212 -7.58 -4.93 -36.28
C ARG A 212 -7.82 -3.46 -36.66
N ASP A 213 -8.84 -3.21 -37.49
CA ASP A 213 -9.16 -1.89 -38.06
C ASP A 213 -9.41 -0.76 -37.04
N LYS A 214 -9.72 -1.08 -35.77
CA LYS A 214 -9.89 -0.11 -34.66
C LYS A 214 -8.63 0.11 -33.82
N GLN A 215 -7.45 -0.32 -34.29
CA GLN A 215 -6.22 -0.19 -33.53
C GLN A 215 -5.79 1.26 -33.32
N LEU A 216 -5.31 1.59 -32.11
CA LEU A 216 -4.60 2.83 -31.87
C LEU A 216 -3.26 2.81 -32.65
N SER A 217 -3.13 3.69 -33.63
CA SER A 217 -1.90 3.84 -34.41
C SER A 217 -0.96 4.84 -33.71
N ARG A 218 0.34 4.49 -33.60
CA ARG A 218 1.40 5.45 -33.20
C ARG A 218 1.54 6.63 -34.17
N LYS A 219 1.02 6.52 -35.40
CA LYS A 219 1.02 7.61 -36.38
C LYS A 219 -0.14 8.57 -36.10
N LYS A 220 0.19 9.70 -35.47
CA LYS A 220 -0.26 11.04 -35.86
C LYS A 220 0.99 11.88 -36.09
#